data_AF-A0A417U1V6-F1
#
_entry.id   AF-A0A417U1V6-F1
#
_cell.length_a   1.000
_cell.length_b   1.000
_cell.length_c   1.000
_cell.angle_alpha   90.00
_cell.angle_beta   90.00
_cell.angle_gamma   90.00
#
_symmetry.space_group_name_H-M   'P 1'
#
loop_
_entity.id
_entity.type
_entity.pdbx_description
1 polymer ?
#
loop_
_entity_poly.entity_id
_entity_poly.type
_entity_poly.pdbx_seq_one_letter_code
_entity_poly.pdbx_strand_id
1 'polypeptide(L)'
;MALEKADNVTEAFVKSEPEQTKVRVVNEPVMAKTELIPEMPKKTELVSKYPRLADIYNKMEKQNKVICQRDQQLASVEKEIAVTKGIFKGKQRKELQEQAEQLMIQIANMKQYLSSIVQSYGYKNVKEFLVEFKASKAEYTYYQSAIAKWEQQTGNKAEPDNLKAKLQRKTQEVKERENNRQSHHYRSDRGGR
;
A
#
# COMPACT_ATOMS: atom_id res chain seq x y z
N MET A 1 -7.50 4.02 -70.49
CA MET A 1 -6.92 5.29 -71.01
C MET A 1 -5.95 5.78 -69.94
N ALA A 2 -4.64 5.56 -70.16
CA ALA A 2 -3.67 6.51 -70.74
C ALA A 2 -3.18 7.50 -69.66
N LEU A 3 -1.93 7.32 -69.17
CA LEU A 3 -0.74 8.17 -69.41
C LEU A 3 -0.86 9.53 -68.69
N GLU A 4 0.11 10.03 -67.92
CA GLU A 4 1.44 10.43 -68.41
C GLU A 4 2.37 10.85 -67.24
N LYS A 5 3.68 10.71 -67.47
CA LYS A 5 4.81 11.09 -66.61
C LYS A 5 5.35 12.47 -67.02
N ALA A 6 6.06 13.16 -66.11
CA ALA A 6 7.32 13.91 -66.34
C ALA A 6 7.70 14.58 -65.00
N ASP A 7 8.85 14.33 -64.37
CA ASP A 7 10.25 14.62 -64.73
C ASP A 7 10.56 16.10 -64.99
N ASN A 8 11.24 16.74 -64.04
CA ASN A 8 12.31 17.70 -64.31
C ASN A 8 13.28 17.83 -63.13
N VAL A 9 14.45 17.21 -63.32
CA VAL A 9 15.71 17.49 -62.62
C VAL A 9 16.38 18.68 -63.31
N THR A 10 16.96 19.60 -62.53
CA THR A 10 18.11 20.39 -62.97
C THR A 10 19.12 20.50 -61.84
N GLU A 11 20.25 19.82 -62.04
CA GLU A 11 21.52 19.97 -61.33
C GLU A 11 22.19 21.32 -61.66
N ALA A 12 22.90 21.90 -60.70
CA ALA A 12 24.10 22.70 -60.99
C ALA A 12 25.03 22.73 -59.77
N PHE A 13 25.98 21.81 -59.87
CA PHE A 13 27.23 21.59 -59.17
C PHE A 13 28.14 22.84 -59.10
N VAL A 14 28.72 23.17 -57.93
CA VAL A 14 30.10 23.69 -57.82
C VAL A 14 30.75 23.23 -56.50
N LYS A 15 31.88 22.53 -56.65
CA LYS A 15 32.85 22.03 -55.66
C LYS A 15 33.69 23.15 -55.02
N SER A 16 34.14 22.94 -53.78
CA SER A 16 35.58 22.86 -53.42
C SER A 16 35.83 22.71 -51.91
N GLU A 17 36.15 21.48 -51.48
CA GLU A 17 37.28 20.99 -50.64
C GLU A 17 37.78 21.71 -49.35
N PRO A 18 38.55 20.99 -48.48
CA PRO A 18 38.34 21.00 -47.04
C PRO A 18 39.49 21.64 -46.24
N GLU A 19 39.19 22.26 -45.10
CA GLU A 19 40.21 22.56 -44.09
C GLU A 19 39.95 21.81 -42.80
N GLN A 20 40.82 20.83 -42.55
CA GLN A 20 41.06 20.26 -41.24
C GLN A 20 41.58 21.36 -40.31
N THR A 21 40.85 21.65 -39.25
CA THR A 21 41.45 22.26 -38.06
C THR A 21 41.06 21.46 -36.82
N LYS A 22 42.03 20.66 -36.41
CA LYS A 22 42.10 19.88 -35.18
C LYS A 22 42.12 20.85 -33.99
N VAL A 23 40.99 21.03 -33.31
CA VAL A 23 40.95 21.77 -32.04
C VAL A 23 40.30 20.90 -30.97
N ARG A 24 41.19 20.43 -30.09
CA ARG A 24 40.98 19.93 -28.72
C ARG A 24 39.65 19.23 -28.43
N VAL A 25 39.78 17.92 -28.22
CA VAL A 25 39.00 17.13 -27.27
C VAL A 25 38.93 17.92 -25.96
N VAL A 26 37.87 18.70 -25.80
CA VAL A 26 37.40 19.15 -24.50
C VAL A 26 36.74 17.92 -23.93
N ASN A 27 37.39 17.32 -22.94
CA ASN A 27 36.81 16.27 -22.13
C ASN A 27 35.40 16.72 -21.72
N GLU A 28 34.38 16.06 -22.25
CA GLU A 28 33.07 16.09 -21.64
C GLU A 28 33.30 15.65 -20.20
N PRO A 29 33.00 16.50 -19.21
CA PRO A 29 32.89 15.96 -17.88
C PRO A 29 31.66 15.07 -17.96
N VAL A 30 31.87 13.76 -17.83
CA VAL A 30 30.88 12.80 -17.37
C VAL A 30 30.44 13.30 -15.99
N MET A 31 29.62 14.35 -15.99
CA MET A 31 28.99 14.89 -14.80
C MET A 31 27.89 13.91 -14.52
N ALA A 32 28.29 12.96 -13.67
CA ALA A 32 27.51 12.40 -12.60
C ALA A 32 26.03 12.31 -12.96
N LYS A 33 25.58 11.07 -13.16
CA LYS A 33 24.24 10.63 -12.81
C LYS A 33 23.96 11.17 -11.42
N THR A 34 23.48 12.42 -11.34
CA THR A 34 22.95 13.04 -10.14
C THR A 34 21.84 12.10 -9.79
N GLU A 35 22.08 11.23 -8.82
CA GLU A 35 21.05 10.35 -8.31
C GLU A 35 20.01 11.26 -7.69
N LEU A 36 19.08 11.71 -8.54
CA LEU A 36 17.95 12.52 -8.18
C LEU A 36 17.32 11.77 -7.02
N ILE A 37 17.39 12.37 -5.84
CA ILE A 37 16.64 11.91 -4.68
C ILE A 37 15.22 11.70 -5.21
N PRO A 38 14.68 10.48 -5.13
CA PRO A 38 13.36 10.21 -5.68
C PRO A 38 12.39 11.28 -5.17
N GLU A 39 11.61 11.90 -6.05
CA GLU A 39 10.69 12.96 -5.64
C GLU A 39 9.69 12.41 -4.63
N MET A 40 9.43 13.14 -3.54
CA MET A 40 8.50 12.70 -2.51
C MET A 40 7.12 12.39 -3.13
N PRO A 41 6.49 11.25 -2.80
CA PRO A 41 5.17 10.92 -3.32
C PRO A 41 4.17 12.05 -3.03
N LYS A 42 3.46 12.52 -4.08
CA LYS A 42 2.47 13.59 -3.94
C LYS A 42 1.16 13.03 -3.39
N LYS A 43 0.60 13.70 -2.37
CA LYS A 43 -0.73 13.38 -1.85
C LYS A 43 -1.78 13.84 -2.86
N THR A 44 -2.50 12.91 -3.45
CA THR A 44 -3.67 13.23 -4.27
C THR A 44 -4.88 13.57 -3.40
N GLU A 45 -5.90 14.19 -3.99
CA GLU A 45 -7.15 14.49 -3.27
C GLU A 45 -7.82 13.22 -2.72
N LEU A 46 -7.81 12.13 -3.49
CA LEU A 46 -8.39 10.84 -3.09
C LEU A 46 -7.68 10.22 -1.88
N VAL A 47 -6.35 10.28 -1.85
CA VAL A 47 -5.53 9.86 -0.70
C VAL A 47 -5.90 10.67 0.54
N SER A 48 -6.18 11.97 0.38
CA SER A 48 -6.54 12.86 1.47
C SER A 48 -7.96 12.60 2.00
N LYS A 49 -8.88 12.14 1.14
CA LYS A 49 -10.26 11.77 1.52
C LYS A 49 -10.34 10.41 2.22
N TYR A 50 -9.40 9.50 1.94
CA TYR A 50 -9.44 8.11 2.41
C TYR A 50 -9.65 7.95 3.93
N PRO A 51 -8.97 8.68 4.84
CA PRO A 51 -9.17 8.50 6.28
C PRO A 51 -10.63 8.67 6.70
N ARG A 52 -11.30 9.70 6.17
CA ARG A 52 -12.71 9.97 6.46
C ARG A 52 -13.63 8.88 5.92
N LEU A 53 -13.34 8.37 4.71
CA LEU A 53 -14.09 7.26 4.11
C LEU A 53 -13.88 5.94 4.87
N ALA A 54 -12.66 5.69 5.35
CA ALA A 54 -12.34 4.52 6.16
C ALA A 54 -13.11 4.52 7.49
N ASP A 55 -13.27 5.67 8.14
CA ASP A 55 -14.07 5.80 9.36
C ASP A 55 -15.54 5.45 9.12
N ILE A 56 -16.13 5.93 8.02
CA ILE A 56 -17.50 5.61 7.62
C ILE A 56 -17.63 4.10 7.37
N TYR A 57 -16.70 3.54 6.59
CA TYR A 57 -16.68 2.11 6.29
C TYR A 57 -16.60 1.28 7.57
N ASN A 58 -15.73 1.65 8.51
CA ASN A 58 -15.57 0.95 9.78
C ASN A 58 -16.85 0.98 10.64
N LYS A 59 -17.58 2.10 10.67
CA LYS A 59 -18.88 2.20 11.36
C LYS A 59 -19.90 1.25 10.75
N MET A 60 -20.00 1.28 9.41
CA MET A 60 -20.93 0.43 8.66
C MET A 60 -20.59 -1.06 8.82
N GLU A 61 -19.30 -1.41 8.80
CA GLU A 61 -18.79 -2.77 8.98
C GLU A 61 -19.09 -3.31 10.39
N LYS A 62 -18.90 -2.49 11.44
CA LYS A 62 -19.28 -2.86 12.80
C LYS A 62 -20.76 -3.21 12.88
N GLN A 63 -21.61 -2.41 12.23
CA GLN A 63 -23.04 -2.67 12.22
C GLN A 63 -23.42 -3.93 11.42
N ASN A 64 -22.80 -4.16 10.26
CA ASN A 64 -22.99 -5.38 9.49
C ASN A 64 -22.69 -6.64 10.30
N LYS A 65 -21.66 -6.62 11.15
CA LYS A 65 -21.35 -7.74 12.05
C LYS A 65 -22.49 -8.02 13.03
N VAL A 66 -23.08 -6.97 13.60
CA VAL A 66 -24.24 -7.14 14.50
C VAL A 66 -25.45 -7.69 13.74
N ILE A 67 -25.70 -7.21 12.52
CA ILE A 67 -26.79 -7.74 11.66
C ILE A 67 -26.59 -9.23 11.40
N CYS A 68 -25.36 -9.63 11.03
CA CYS A 68 -25.04 -11.04 10.78
C CYS A 68 -25.28 -11.92 12.02
N GLN A 69 -24.91 -11.44 13.21
CA GLN A 69 -25.19 -12.15 14.46
C GLN A 69 -26.69 -12.29 14.73
N ARG A 70 -27.50 -11.27 14.42
CA ARG A 70 -28.96 -11.33 14.58
C ARG A 70 -29.62 -12.22 13.52
N ASP A 71 -29.14 -12.20 12.27
CA ASP A 71 -29.58 -13.12 11.22
C ASP A 71 -29.33 -14.58 11.65
N GLN A 72 -28.20 -14.86 12.31
CA GLN A 72 -27.93 -16.19 12.87
C GLN A 72 -28.89 -16.57 14.01
N GLN A 73 -29.26 -15.63 14.88
CA GLN A 73 -30.26 -15.84 15.94
C GLN A 73 -31.64 -16.13 15.36
N LEU A 74 -32.04 -15.39 14.32
CA LEU A 74 -33.29 -15.64 13.60
C LEU A 74 -33.30 -17.06 13.04
N ALA A 75 -32.21 -17.47 12.38
CA ALA A 75 -32.08 -18.82 11.83
C ALA A 75 -32.12 -19.92 12.90
N SER A 76 -31.63 -19.68 14.13
CA SER A 76 -31.80 -20.63 15.23
C SER A 76 -33.26 -20.73 15.70
N VAL A 77 -33.96 -19.60 15.85
CA VAL A 77 -35.37 -19.58 16.26
C VAL A 77 -36.24 -20.26 15.21
N GLU A 78 -36.00 -20.01 13.92
CA GLU A 78 -36.72 -20.66 12.81
C GLU A 78 -36.54 -22.20 12.83
N LYS A 79 -35.34 -22.68 13.16
CA LYS A 79 -35.09 -24.12 13.35
C LYS A 79 -35.88 -24.67 14.54
N GLU A 80 -35.93 -23.95 15.66
CA GLU A 80 -36.70 -24.35 16.83
C GLU A 80 -38.22 -24.40 16.54
N ILE A 81 -38.75 -23.43 15.79
CA ILE A 81 -40.14 -23.44 15.30
C ILE A 81 -40.40 -24.71 14.48
N ALA A 82 -39.49 -25.06 13.57
CA ALA A 82 -39.60 -26.24 12.73
C ALA A 82 -39.54 -27.56 13.54
N VAL A 83 -38.75 -27.63 14.61
CA VAL A 83 -38.66 -28.79 15.51
C VAL A 83 -39.87 -28.90 16.45
N THR A 84 -40.46 -27.75 16.82
CA THR A 84 -41.61 -27.66 17.74
C THR A 84 -42.89 -28.09 17.02
N LYS A 85 -43.08 -29.40 16.84
CA LYS A 85 -44.26 -30.03 16.23
C LYS A 85 -45.15 -30.70 17.28
N GLY A 86 -46.45 -30.87 16.95
CA GLY A 86 -47.44 -31.53 17.80
C GLY A 86 -48.50 -30.57 18.36
N ILE A 87 -49.72 -31.07 18.56
CA ILE A 87 -50.91 -30.29 18.94
C ILE A 87 -50.75 -29.63 20.32
N PHE A 88 -50.00 -30.26 21.24
CA PHE A 88 -49.76 -29.72 22.58
C PHE A 88 -48.73 -28.58 22.64
N LYS A 89 -47.96 -28.35 21.56
CA LYS A 89 -46.89 -27.31 21.53
C LYS A 89 -47.31 -25.99 20.89
N GLY A 90 -48.62 -25.77 20.69
CA GLY A 90 -49.13 -24.57 20.01
C GLY A 90 -48.71 -23.26 20.67
N LYS A 91 -48.73 -23.19 22.01
CA LYS A 91 -48.32 -22.00 22.77
C LYS A 91 -46.84 -21.68 22.57
N GLN A 92 -45.96 -22.67 22.76
CA GLN A 92 -44.51 -22.52 22.56
C GLN A 92 -44.18 -22.08 21.14
N ARG A 93 -44.86 -22.66 20.13
CA ARG A 93 -44.65 -22.26 18.73
C ARG A 93 -45.04 -20.81 18.49
N LYS A 94 -46.16 -20.34 19.06
CA LYS A 94 -46.60 -18.95 18.92
C LYS A 94 -45.60 -17.98 19.53
N GLU A 95 -45.08 -18.29 20.72
CA GLU A 95 -44.05 -17.47 21.37
C GLU A 95 -42.76 -17.39 20.53
N LEU A 96 -42.30 -18.51 19.98
CA LEU A 96 -41.13 -18.53 19.08
C LEU A 96 -41.38 -17.74 17.79
N GLN A 97 -42.61 -17.78 17.24
CA GLN A 97 -42.97 -17.01 16.05
C GLN A 97 -42.98 -15.49 16.34
N GLU A 98 -43.53 -15.07 17.48
CA GLU A 98 -43.50 -13.67 17.91
C GLU A 98 -42.05 -13.19 18.11
N GLN A 99 -41.16 -14.03 18.66
CA GLN A 99 -39.72 -13.73 18.77
C GLN A 99 -39.05 -13.57 17.39
N ALA A 100 -39.37 -14.45 16.44
CA ALA A 100 -38.84 -14.37 15.08
C ALA A 100 -39.27 -13.06 14.38
N GLU A 101 -40.55 -12.69 14.51
CA GLU A 101 -41.09 -11.43 13.96
C GLU A 101 -40.39 -10.20 14.57
N GLN A 102 -40.17 -10.19 15.88
CA GLN A 102 -39.41 -9.12 16.54
C GLN A 102 -37.97 -9.03 16.03
N LEU A 103 -37.28 -10.18 15.86
CA LEU A 103 -35.93 -10.21 15.29
C LEU A 103 -35.91 -9.68 13.85
N MET A 104 -36.89 -10.07 13.02
CA MET A 104 -37.01 -9.56 11.65
C MET A 104 -37.17 -8.03 11.60
N ILE A 105 -38.04 -7.47 12.45
CA ILE A 105 -38.23 -6.01 12.56
C ILE A 105 -36.92 -5.33 12.96
N GLN A 106 -36.22 -5.88 13.96
CA GLN A 106 -34.92 -5.34 14.40
C GLN A 106 -33.88 -5.37 13.27
N ILE A 107 -33.76 -6.49 12.57
CA ILE A 107 -32.84 -6.65 11.43
C ILE A 107 -33.18 -5.64 10.32
N ALA A 108 -34.45 -5.44 10.01
CA ALA A 108 -34.87 -4.46 9.00
C ALA A 108 -34.49 -3.02 9.40
N ASN A 109 -34.74 -2.64 10.65
CA ASN A 109 -34.35 -1.32 11.19
C ASN A 109 -32.83 -1.12 11.16
N MET A 110 -32.07 -2.16 11.50
CA MET A 110 -30.61 -2.12 11.40
C MET A 110 -30.16 -1.97 9.94
N LYS A 111 -30.75 -2.71 8.99
CA LYS A 111 -30.43 -2.57 7.56
C LYS A 111 -30.74 -1.15 7.04
N GLN A 112 -31.82 -0.53 7.51
CA GLN A 112 -32.11 0.88 7.22
C GLN A 112 -31.07 1.82 7.82
N TYR A 113 -30.63 1.57 9.05
CA TYR A 113 -29.62 2.40 9.71
C TYR A 113 -28.27 2.40 8.96
N LEU A 114 -27.88 1.31 8.27
CA LEU A 114 -26.71 1.32 7.38
C LEU A 114 -26.81 2.39 6.29
N SER A 115 -28.00 2.54 5.71
CA SER A 115 -28.25 3.58 4.69
C SER A 115 -28.16 4.97 5.31
N SER A 116 -28.71 5.15 6.51
CA SER A 116 -28.64 6.41 7.26
C SER A 116 -27.21 6.81 7.60
N ILE A 117 -26.32 5.86 7.93
CA ILE A 117 -24.89 6.13 8.14
C ILE A 117 -24.33 6.79 6.90
N VAL A 118 -24.45 6.16 5.74
CA VAL A 118 -23.85 6.66 4.50
C VAL A 118 -24.47 8.01 4.06
N GLN A 119 -25.79 8.17 4.22
CA GLN A 119 -26.51 9.42 3.92
C GLN A 119 -26.10 10.59 4.80
N SER A 120 -25.79 10.35 6.09
CA SER A 120 -25.29 11.41 6.98
C SER A 120 -23.97 12.04 6.52
N TYR A 121 -23.23 11.36 5.63
CA TYR A 121 -21.99 11.86 5.03
C TYR A 121 -22.16 12.41 3.61
N GLY A 122 -23.40 12.54 3.13
CA GLY A 122 -23.72 13.17 1.84
C GLY A 122 -23.87 12.22 0.65
N TYR A 123 -23.80 10.92 0.88
CA TYR A 123 -23.98 9.91 -0.17
C TYR A 123 -25.45 9.53 -0.35
N LYS A 124 -25.89 9.32 -1.59
CA LYS A 124 -27.29 8.94 -1.84
C LYS A 124 -27.55 7.49 -1.43
N ASN A 125 -26.58 6.61 -1.66
CA ASN A 125 -26.70 5.19 -1.38
C ASN A 125 -25.35 4.55 -1.01
N VAL A 126 -25.42 3.35 -0.42
CA VAL A 126 -24.24 2.56 -0.03
C VAL A 126 -23.36 2.20 -1.24
N LYS A 127 -23.95 1.99 -2.43
CA LYS A 127 -23.19 1.61 -3.63
C LYS A 127 -22.26 2.73 -4.09
N GLU A 128 -22.74 3.96 -4.13
CA GLU A 128 -22.00 5.17 -4.49
C GLU A 128 -20.82 5.38 -3.52
N PHE A 129 -21.09 5.29 -2.22
CA PHE A 129 -20.05 5.32 -1.19
C PHE A 129 -18.99 4.23 -1.41
N LEU A 130 -19.39 2.99 -1.67
CA LEU A 130 -18.46 1.88 -1.87
C LEU A 130 -17.59 2.06 -3.12
N VAL A 131 -18.10 2.72 -4.17
CA VAL A 131 -17.31 3.03 -5.37
C VAL A 131 -16.20 4.03 -5.03
N GLU A 132 -16.53 5.16 -4.39
CA GLU A 132 -15.54 6.17 -4.00
C GLU A 132 -14.55 5.65 -2.95
N PHE A 133 -15.04 4.86 -1.98
CA PHE A 133 -14.19 4.22 -0.97
C PHE A 133 -13.16 3.29 -1.62
N LYS A 134 -13.57 2.44 -2.57
CA LYS A 134 -12.65 1.52 -3.25
C LYS A 134 -11.60 2.27 -4.07
N ALA A 135 -12.01 3.32 -4.80
CA ALA A 135 -11.09 4.15 -5.55
C ALA A 135 -10.07 4.84 -4.62
N SER A 136 -10.56 5.46 -3.55
CA SER A 136 -9.70 6.14 -2.57
C SER A 136 -8.77 5.17 -1.82
N LYS A 137 -9.25 3.95 -1.53
CA LYS A 137 -8.45 2.89 -0.91
C LYS A 137 -7.30 2.45 -1.80
N ALA A 138 -7.57 2.22 -3.10
CA ALA A 138 -6.54 1.83 -4.05
C ALA A 138 -5.44 2.88 -4.15
N GLU A 139 -5.83 4.16 -4.34
CA GLU A 139 -4.89 5.30 -4.39
C GLU A 139 -4.10 5.44 -3.09
N TYR A 140 -4.75 5.31 -1.93
CA TYR A 140 -4.09 5.35 -0.64
C TYR A 140 -3.05 4.23 -0.49
N THR A 141 -3.40 3.00 -0.87
CA THR A 141 -2.45 1.87 -0.82
C THR A 141 -1.27 2.05 -1.77
N TYR A 142 -1.51 2.62 -2.95
CA TYR A 142 -0.45 2.96 -3.90
C TYR A 142 0.47 4.04 -3.32
N TYR A 143 -0.10 5.11 -2.76
CA TYR A 143 0.63 6.17 -2.09
C TYR A 143 1.48 5.68 -0.92
N GLN A 144 0.92 4.82 -0.06
CA GLN A 144 1.66 4.19 1.05
C GLN A 144 2.83 3.34 0.53
N SER A 145 2.61 2.58 -0.54
CA SER A 145 3.67 1.79 -1.17
C SER A 145 4.77 2.66 -1.78
N ALA A 146 4.40 3.80 -2.38
CA ALA A 146 5.34 4.77 -2.92
C ALA A 146 6.18 5.43 -1.81
N ILE A 147 5.57 5.76 -0.67
CA ILE A 147 6.30 6.24 0.51
C ILE A 147 7.29 5.18 1.00
N ALA A 148 6.85 3.94 1.18
CA ALA A 148 7.74 2.88 1.66
C ALA A 148 8.95 2.66 0.75
N LYS A 149 8.75 2.71 -0.59
CA LYS A 149 9.84 2.65 -1.57
C LYS A 149 10.77 3.87 -1.47
N TRP A 150 10.20 5.06 -1.34
CA TRP A 150 10.96 6.31 -1.18
C TRP A 150 11.80 6.30 0.10
N GLU A 151 11.24 5.85 1.22
CA GLU A 151 11.92 5.69 2.50
C GLU A 151 13.04 4.65 2.43
N GLN A 152 12.83 3.52 1.74
CA GLN A 152 13.90 2.56 1.51
C GLN A 152 15.03 3.14 0.65
N GLN A 153 14.70 3.84 -0.44
CA GLN A 153 15.70 4.42 -1.33
C GLN A 153 16.47 5.58 -0.68
N THR A 154 15.82 6.36 0.17
CA THR A 154 16.45 7.48 0.89
C THR A 154 17.17 7.00 2.15
N GLY A 155 16.58 6.05 2.88
CA GLY A 155 17.14 5.45 4.09
C GLY A 155 18.32 4.50 3.81
N ASN A 156 18.31 3.76 2.71
CA ASN A 156 19.47 2.96 2.28
C ASN A 156 20.64 3.84 1.81
N LYS A 157 20.37 5.09 1.41
CA LYS A 157 21.41 6.06 1.03
C LYS A 157 21.96 6.84 2.24
N ALA A 158 21.20 6.91 3.34
CA ALA A 158 21.59 7.58 4.58
C ALA A 158 22.27 6.62 5.57
N GLU A 159 23.48 6.14 5.22
CA GLU A 159 24.51 5.70 6.18
C GLU A 159 24.19 4.62 7.26
N PRO A 160 23.41 3.55 7.05
CA PRO A 160 23.40 2.44 8.02
C PRO A 160 24.68 1.58 7.92
N ASP A 161 25.18 1.36 6.71
CA ASP A 161 26.31 0.45 6.49
C ASP A 161 27.63 1.04 6.96
N ASN A 162 27.83 2.36 6.84
CA ASN A 162 29.13 2.96 7.17
C ASN A 162 29.35 3.08 8.68
N LEU A 163 28.34 3.55 9.44
CA LEU A 163 28.43 3.68 10.90
C LEU A 163 28.40 2.33 11.61
N LYS A 164 27.50 1.42 11.20
CA LYS A 164 27.42 0.08 11.79
C LYS A 164 28.64 -0.77 11.46
N ALA A 165 29.13 -0.72 10.21
CA ALA A 165 30.36 -1.43 9.86
C ALA A 165 31.60 -0.81 10.50
N LYS A 166 31.68 0.53 10.62
CA LYS A 166 32.79 1.19 11.35
C LYS A 166 32.78 0.84 12.83
N LEU A 167 31.60 0.75 13.44
CA LEU A 167 31.44 0.30 14.83
C LEU A 167 31.89 -1.16 14.98
N GLN A 168 31.41 -2.07 14.13
CA GLN A 168 31.82 -3.48 14.15
C GLN A 168 33.33 -3.65 13.93
N ARG A 169 33.93 -2.92 12.97
CA ARG A 169 35.39 -2.90 12.76
C ARG A 169 36.13 -2.44 14.01
N LYS A 170 35.65 -1.38 14.68
CA LYS A 170 36.24 -0.90 15.94
C LYS A 170 36.09 -1.90 17.08
N THR A 171 34.95 -2.56 17.21
CA THR A 171 34.74 -3.61 18.22
C THR A 171 35.66 -4.81 17.97
N GLN A 172 35.84 -5.21 16.71
CA GLN A 172 36.76 -6.29 16.35
C GLN A 172 38.23 -5.90 16.58
N GLU A 173 38.62 -4.67 16.23
CA GLU A 173 39.97 -4.14 16.49
C GLU A 173 40.30 -4.10 17.99
N VAL A 174 39.34 -3.71 18.84
CA VAL A 174 39.50 -3.73 20.30
C VAL A 174 39.67 -5.15 20.82
N LYS A 175 38.83 -6.10 20.35
CA LYS A 175 38.91 -7.51 20.74
C LYS A 175 40.23 -8.16 20.33
N GLU A 176 40.73 -7.86 19.13
CA GLU A 176 42.03 -8.35 18.66
C GLU A 176 43.19 -7.75 19.47
N ARG A 177 43.13 -6.46 19.83
CA ARG A 177 44.13 -5.83 20.71
C ARG A 177 44.16 -6.46 22.10
N GLU A 178 43.01 -6.76 22.66
CA GLU A 178 42.89 -7.41 23.98
C GLU A 178 43.42 -8.84 23.95
N ASN A 179 43.06 -9.62 22.93
CA ASN A 179 43.58 -10.97 22.72
C ASN A 179 45.10 -10.97 22.49
N ASN A 180 45.62 -10.01 21.73
CA ASN A 180 47.07 -9.85 21.53
C ASN A 180 47.80 -9.52 22.85
N ARG A 181 47.25 -8.65 23.71
CA ARG A 181 47.81 -8.38 25.05
C ARG A 181 47.83 -9.65 25.91
N GLN A 182 46.73 -10.39 25.97
CA GLN A 182 46.67 -11.68 26.69
C GLN A 182 47.67 -12.71 26.15
N SER A 183 47.82 -12.79 24.82
CA SER A 183 48.79 -13.70 24.19
C SER A 183 50.25 -13.33 24.52
N HIS A 184 50.55 -12.03 24.67
CA HIS A 184 51.87 -11.55 25.09
C HIS A 184 52.17 -11.90 26.54
N HIS A 185 51.19 -11.82 27.45
CA HIS A 185 51.36 -12.21 28.85
C HIS A 185 51.64 -13.71 29.01
N TYR A 186 51.08 -14.56 28.16
CA TYR A 186 51.31 -16.02 28.22
C TYR A 186 52.65 -16.47 27.61
N ARG A 187 53.27 -15.63 26.76
CA ARG A 187 54.57 -15.93 26.13
C ARG A 187 55.76 -15.60 27.02
N SER A 188 55.61 -14.66 27.96
CA SER A 188 56.70 -14.21 28.84
C SER A 188 57.08 -15.24 29.93
N ASP A 189 56.18 -16.17 30.28
CA ASP A 189 56.39 -17.12 31.38
C ASP A 189 57.05 -18.45 30.97
N ARG A 190 57.31 -18.67 29.66
CA ARG A 190 57.93 -19.92 29.16
C ARG A 190 59.41 -19.78 28.80
N GLY A 191 60.06 -18.70 29.22
CA GLY A 191 61.44 -18.34 28.85
C GLY A 191 62.45 -18.30 30.00
N GLY A 192 62.23 -19.03 31.09
CA GLY A 192 63.18 -19.11 32.21
C GLY A 192 63.42 -20.56 32.62
N ARG A 193 64.29 -21.25 31.89
CA ARG A 193 64.90 -22.52 32.30
C ARG A 193 66.41 -22.39 32.15
#